data_AF-A0A957PMZ3-F1
#
_entry.id   AF-A0A957PMZ3-F1
#
_cell.length_a   1.000
_cell.length_b   1.000
_cell.length_c   1.000
_cell.angle_alpha   90.00
_cell.angle_beta   90.00
_cell.angle_gamma   90.00
#
_symmetry.space_group_name_H-M   'P 1'
#
loop_
_entity.id
_entity.type
_entity.pdbx_description
1 polymer ?
#
loop_
_entity_poly.entity_id
_entity_poly.type
_entity_poly.pdbx_seq_one_letter_code
_entity_poly.pdbx_strand_id
1 'polypeptide(L)'
;MARKRAKTQEIAGYSNTKQVRTGEAYGRHVRGGLEWPETLRLVGRDATVATVVQRWQESQKSSVPVALPLSDEPSGAQDSATAAAVADNLVLAPPAVTVSSTEEDYAQIDLALAIQESPILSEEPAPGTGYGAFTPTQRFHFLHWLDNVTLTVPTAFRQLYLANLECNLFDNPARQRAAWQEILRLSAVPTWQTEELLWRLVLLGFHLTGDGPVLNAWLCQAPPLPPSYLGLALGQLALVGEPLSIDLLSLLLQKWQVTTPQVERALLQLRLAYLSSTLGAEPLRYLLRQLDEHSLSPKPWRTAHRNLRLRIVQPDLRQPLLPFLREWATLTQPAQDSSAGAVDEAEA
;
A
#
# COMPACT_ATOMS: atom_id res chain seq x y z
N MET A 1 76.51 58.94 -13.11
CA MET A 1 75.95 59.92 -12.17
C MET A 1 74.46 60.02 -12.47
N ALA A 2 73.63 59.34 -11.67
CA ALA A 2 72.85 59.92 -10.55
C ALA A 2 71.64 60.73 -11.07
N ARG A 3 70.40 60.61 -10.58
CA ARG A 3 69.74 59.82 -9.53
C ARG A 3 68.25 60.14 -9.71
N LYS A 4 67.36 59.14 -9.67
CA LYS A 4 65.97 59.18 -9.15
C LYS A 4 65.55 57.70 -9.08
N ARG A 5 65.84 56.97 -7.98
CA ARG A 5 65.07 56.84 -6.73
C ARG A 5 63.55 56.89 -6.96
N ALA A 6 62.71 56.04 -6.40
CA ALA A 6 62.73 54.73 -5.72
C ALA A 6 61.31 54.56 -5.16
N LYS A 7 60.79 53.31 -5.10
CA LYS A 7 59.72 52.75 -4.23
C LYS A 7 58.77 51.88 -5.07
N THR A 8 58.27 50.72 -4.67
CA THR A 8 58.54 49.76 -3.60
C THR A 8 57.75 48.51 -4.00
N GLN A 9 58.36 47.33 -3.98
CA GLN A 9 57.67 46.04 -3.88
C GLN A 9 57.52 45.70 -2.40
N GLU A 10 56.32 45.28 -1.98
CA GLU A 10 56.01 44.37 -0.85
C GLU A 10 54.48 44.12 -0.92
N ILE A 11 53.99 42.93 -1.29
CA ILE A 11 53.92 41.64 -0.58
C ILE A 11 52.95 41.67 0.63
N ALA A 12 52.05 40.68 0.60
CA ALA A 12 51.24 40.13 1.69
C ALA A 12 50.03 40.93 2.18
N GLY A 13 48.85 40.39 1.89
CA GLY A 13 47.58 40.84 2.46
C GLY A 13 46.37 40.03 2.00
N TYR A 14 46.50 38.72 1.73
CA TYR A 14 45.33 37.85 1.66
C TYR A 14 44.83 37.61 3.08
N SER A 15 43.96 38.50 3.56
CA SER A 15 43.16 38.28 4.76
C SER A 15 42.22 37.12 4.50
N ASN A 16 42.63 35.96 5.00
CA ASN A 16 41.81 34.77 5.15
C ASN A 16 40.81 35.01 6.28
N THR A 17 39.72 35.72 6.01
CA THR A 17 38.56 35.71 6.89
C THR A 17 37.81 34.40 6.67
N LYS A 18 38.13 33.43 7.53
CA LYS A 18 37.25 32.31 7.89
C LYS A 18 35.84 32.88 8.16
N GLN A 19 34.97 32.88 7.16
CA GLN A 19 33.54 32.80 7.41
C GLN A 19 33.23 31.35 7.74
N VAL A 20 33.30 31.06 9.03
CA VAL A 20 32.48 30.02 9.65
C VAL A 20 31.04 30.45 9.42
N ARG A 21 30.45 30.05 8.29
CA ARG A 21 29.00 30.16 8.06
C ARG A 21 28.36 28.98 8.76
N THR A 22 27.94 29.25 9.99
CA THR A 22 26.97 28.48 10.75
C THR A 22 25.72 28.24 9.91
N GLY A 23 25.29 26.97 9.86
CA GLY A 23 24.12 26.48 9.13
C GLY A 23 22.79 26.86 9.79
N GLU A 24 22.52 28.16 9.95
CA GLU A 24 21.26 28.64 10.55
C GLU A 24 20.41 29.55 9.64
N ALA A 25 20.76 29.69 8.35
CA ALA A 25 20.16 30.73 7.50
C ALA A 25 19.08 30.28 6.49
N TYR A 26 18.75 28.98 6.38
CA TYR A 26 17.76 28.51 5.38
C TYR A 26 16.41 28.06 5.95
N GLY A 27 16.20 28.19 7.28
CA GLY A 27 14.88 28.00 7.91
C GLY A 27 13.99 29.25 7.92
N ARG A 28 14.45 30.41 7.42
CA ARG A 28 13.77 31.71 7.61
C ARG A 28 13.49 32.54 6.36
N HIS A 29 13.74 31.99 5.16
CA HIS A 29 13.43 32.65 3.89
C HIS A 29 12.31 31.97 3.09
N VAL A 30 11.25 31.53 3.78
CA VAL A 30 9.90 31.49 3.19
C VAL A 30 9.14 32.71 3.72
N ARG A 31 9.48 33.88 3.19
CA ARG A 31 8.82 35.15 3.51
C ARG A 31 7.53 35.21 2.70
N GLY A 32 6.52 34.47 3.14
CA GLY A 32 5.27 34.41 2.42
C GLY A 32 4.16 33.58 3.05
N GLY A 33 4.15 33.33 4.37
CA GLY A 33 2.94 32.87 5.09
C GLY A 33 2.22 31.62 4.56
N LEU A 34 2.80 30.87 3.64
CA LEU A 34 2.27 29.58 3.19
C LEU A 34 2.67 28.56 4.24
N GLU A 35 1.73 28.25 5.12
CA GLU A 35 1.78 26.99 5.85
C GLU A 35 1.92 25.89 4.80
N TRP A 36 3.04 25.16 4.85
CA TRP A 36 3.22 24.00 3.99
C TRP A 36 2.04 23.05 4.22
N PRO A 37 1.36 22.58 3.17
CA PRO A 37 0.28 21.60 3.32
C PRO A 37 0.76 20.40 4.13
N GLU A 38 -0.13 19.77 4.89
CA GLU A 38 0.23 18.62 5.75
C GLU A 38 0.93 17.50 4.97
N THR A 39 0.67 17.39 3.67
CA THR A 39 1.36 16.48 2.74
C THR A 39 2.87 16.70 2.70
N LEU A 40 3.37 17.93 2.86
CA LEU A 40 4.80 18.25 2.90
C LEU A 40 5.42 18.04 4.30
N ARG A 41 4.61 17.93 5.36
CA ARG A 41 5.11 17.47 6.68
C ARG A 41 5.52 16.00 6.67
N LEU A 42 4.98 15.21 5.74
CA LEU A 42 5.40 13.83 5.48
C LEU A 42 6.76 13.74 4.79
N VAL A 43 7.18 14.82 4.14
CA VAL A 43 8.23 14.83 3.12
C VAL A 43 9.62 15.12 3.73
N GLY A 44 9.71 15.87 4.83
CA GLY A 44 11.00 16.19 5.47
C GLY A 44 11.59 15.05 6.30
N ARG A 45 12.84 14.64 6.05
CA ARG A 45 13.58 13.62 6.83
C ARG A 45 15.03 14.00 7.10
N ASP A 46 15.47 13.67 8.32
CA ASP A 46 16.88 13.51 8.73
C ASP A 46 17.34 12.03 8.76
N ALA A 47 16.44 11.06 8.50
CA ALA A 47 16.72 9.63 8.67
C ALA A 47 16.53 8.82 7.38
N THR A 48 17.49 7.96 7.03
CA THR A 48 17.41 7.07 5.87
C THR A 48 16.39 5.93 6.08
N VAL A 49 15.90 5.31 5.00
CA VAL A 49 14.99 4.16 5.07
C VAL A 49 15.57 3.00 5.90
N ALA A 50 16.89 2.80 5.88
CA ALA A 50 17.56 1.78 6.68
C ALA A 50 17.39 2.03 8.19
N THR A 51 17.62 3.28 8.62
CA THR A 51 17.43 3.70 10.02
C THR A 51 15.98 3.54 10.46
N VAL A 52 15.04 3.87 9.58
CA VAL A 52 13.61 3.79 9.87
C VAL A 52 13.16 2.34 10.02
N VAL A 53 13.53 1.48 9.07
CA VAL A 53 13.22 0.05 9.13
C VAL A 53 13.82 -0.58 10.39
N GLN A 54 15.06 -0.24 10.73
CA GLN A 54 15.70 -0.77 11.94
C GLN A 54 14.90 -0.41 13.21
N ARG A 55 14.53 0.87 13.37
CA ARG A 55 13.72 1.33 14.52
C ARG A 55 12.36 0.64 14.57
N TRP A 56 11.73 0.43 13.42
CA TRP A 56 10.48 -0.29 13.34
C TRP A 56 10.65 -1.76 13.76
N GLN A 57 11.69 -2.44 13.29
CA GLN A 57 11.99 -3.82 13.70
C GLN A 57 12.26 -3.92 15.20
N GLU A 58 12.96 -2.95 15.78
CA GLU A 58 13.20 -2.85 17.22
C GLU A 58 11.89 -2.65 17.99
N SER A 59 10.97 -1.81 17.49
CA SER A 59 9.66 -1.61 18.13
C SER A 59 8.81 -2.88 18.08
N GLN A 60 8.84 -3.64 16.98
CA GLN A 60 8.11 -4.90 16.86
C GLN A 60 8.62 -5.98 17.82
N LYS A 61 9.93 -6.01 18.12
CA LYS A 61 10.48 -6.95 19.12
C LYS A 61 9.98 -6.68 20.53
N SER A 62 9.60 -5.44 20.83
CA SER A 62 9.05 -5.05 22.12
C SER A 62 7.54 -5.29 22.23
N SER A 63 6.85 -5.50 21.10
CA SER A 63 5.43 -5.80 21.08
C SER A 63 5.20 -7.27 21.38
N VAL A 64 4.42 -7.57 22.42
CA VAL A 64 3.95 -8.93 22.69
C VAL A 64 3.02 -9.32 21.54
N PRO A 65 3.23 -10.46 20.85
CA PRO A 65 2.30 -10.91 19.82
C PRO A 65 0.91 -11.06 20.44
N VAL A 66 -0.08 -10.40 19.85
CA VAL A 66 -1.49 -10.57 20.23
C VAL A 66 -1.90 -11.97 19.77
N ALA A 67 -1.92 -12.92 20.70
CA ALA A 67 -2.58 -14.19 20.47
C ALA A 67 -4.09 -13.94 20.45
N LEU A 68 -4.75 -14.27 19.36
CA LEU A 68 -6.22 -14.26 19.29
C LEU A 68 -6.75 -15.30 20.29
N PRO A 69 -7.62 -14.93 21.24
CA PRO A 69 -8.20 -15.90 22.15
C PRO A 69 -9.10 -16.85 21.36
N LEU A 70 -8.77 -18.15 21.40
CA LEU A 70 -9.65 -19.22 20.91
C LEU A 70 -10.79 -19.38 21.92
N SER A 71 -12.03 -19.22 21.48
CA SER A 71 -13.20 -19.69 22.22
C SER A 71 -13.20 -21.22 22.20
N ASP A 72 -13.34 -21.82 23.38
CA ASP A 72 -13.45 -23.27 23.59
C ASP A 72 -14.61 -23.88 22.81
N GLU A 73 -14.35 -24.88 21.96
CA GLU A 73 -15.33 -25.81 21.38
C GLU A 73 -14.76 -27.25 21.38
N PRO A 74 -15.63 -28.28 21.43
CA PRO A 74 -15.34 -29.55 22.08
C PRO A 74 -14.59 -30.56 21.22
N SER A 75 -13.82 -31.39 21.93
CA SER A 75 -13.02 -32.51 21.47
C SER A 75 -13.79 -33.55 20.65
N GLY A 76 -13.39 -33.77 19.40
CA GLY A 76 -13.77 -34.98 18.64
C GLY A 76 -13.39 -35.01 17.15
N ALA A 77 -12.09 -35.18 16.82
CA ALA A 77 -11.58 -35.84 15.61
C ALA A 77 -10.04 -35.66 15.53
N GLN A 78 -9.27 -36.74 15.68
CA GLN A 78 -7.81 -36.65 15.94
C GLN A 78 -6.88 -36.72 14.72
N ASP A 79 -7.36 -36.96 13.49
CA ASP A 79 -6.44 -37.22 12.36
C ASP A 79 -6.26 -36.06 11.35
N SER A 80 -6.92 -34.91 11.56
CA SER A 80 -6.71 -33.67 10.76
C SER A 80 -6.09 -32.50 11.57
N ALA A 81 -5.59 -32.80 12.78
CA ALA A 81 -5.30 -31.80 13.81
C ALA A 81 -4.08 -30.89 13.54
N THR A 82 -3.13 -31.30 12.70
CA THR A 82 -1.88 -30.54 12.48
C THR A 82 -2.06 -29.33 11.57
N ALA A 83 -2.90 -29.40 10.53
CA ALA A 83 -3.18 -28.24 9.68
C ALA A 83 -4.16 -27.25 10.34
N ALA A 84 -5.15 -27.76 11.09
CA ALA A 84 -6.12 -26.93 11.80
C ALA A 84 -5.47 -26.10 12.92
N ALA A 85 -4.53 -26.69 13.69
CA ALA A 85 -3.83 -26.01 14.77
C ALA A 85 -2.88 -24.90 14.29
N VAL A 86 -2.38 -24.99 13.04
CA VAL A 86 -1.51 -23.96 12.42
C VAL A 86 -2.32 -22.73 12.02
N ALA A 87 -3.52 -22.91 11.48
CA ALA A 87 -4.41 -21.80 11.13
C ALA A 87 -5.03 -21.11 12.36
N ASP A 88 -5.19 -21.84 13.46
CA ASP A 88 -5.75 -21.31 14.70
C ASP A 88 -4.73 -20.54 15.57
N ASN A 89 -3.44 -20.66 15.26
CA ASN A 89 -2.35 -19.92 15.90
C ASN A 89 -1.53 -19.11 14.88
N LEU A 90 -2.14 -18.76 13.73
CA LEU A 90 -1.51 -17.94 12.71
C LEU A 90 -1.45 -16.48 13.21
N VAL A 91 -0.59 -16.23 14.18
CA VAL A 91 -0.16 -14.88 14.54
C VAL A 91 0.47 -14.30 13.28
N LEU A 92 -0.07 -13.18 12.77
CA LEU A 92 0.60 -12.42 11.72
C LEU A 92 2.02 -12.11 12.19
N ALA A 93 3.00 -12.85 11.70
CA ALA A 93 4.38 -12.52 11.94
C ALA A 93 4.64 -11.15 11.30
N PRO A 94 5.34 -10.24 11.98
CA PRO A 94 5.71 -8.97 11.37
C PRO A 94 6.50 -9.24 10.08
N PRO A 95 6.30 -8.44 9.02
CA PRO A 95 6.95 -8.67 7.75
C PRO A 95 8.48 -8.70 7.90
N ALA A 96 9.13 -9.65 7.24
CA ALA A 96 10.59 -9.69 7.22
C ALA A 96 11.10 -8.59 6.29
N VAL A 97 11.76 -7.58 6.86
CA VAL A 97 12.24 -6.40 6.14
C VAL A 97 13.76 -6.44 6.02
N THR A 98 14.26 -6.19 4.80
CA THR A 98 15.68 -6.02 4.52
C THR A 98 15.87 -4.78 3.64
N VAL A 99 16.97 -4.05 3.86
CA VAL A 99 17.33 -2.85 3.09
C VAL A 99 18.72 -3.07 2.49
N SER A 100 18.83 -2.86 1.18
CA SER A 100 19.98 -3.34 0.39
C SER A 100 21.19 -2.39 0.30
N SER A 101 21.16 -1.15 0.82
CA SER A 101 22.17 -0.14 0.43
C SER A 101 22.74 0.74 1.55
N THR A 102 24.01 1.12 1.36
CA THR A 102 24.75 2.21 2.02
C THR A 102 24.69 3.54 1.23
N GLU A 103 23.94 3.59 0.14
CA GLU A 103 23.80 4.76 -0.76
C GLU A 103 22.74 5.77 -0.27
N GLU A 104 22.75 6.97 -0.87
CA GLU A 104 21.71 8.00 -0.70
C GLU A 104 20.30 7.41 -0.89
N ASP A 105 19.41 7.74 0.05
CA ASP A 105 18.02 7.30 0.03
C ASP A 105 17.27 8.01 -1.09
N TYR A 106 16.95 7.28 -2.15
CA TYR A 106 16.35 7.87 -3.35
C TYR A 106 14.95 8.47 -3.09
N ALA A 107 14.24 7.98 -2.07
CA ALA A 107 12.92 8.47 -1.69
C ALA A 107 12.95 9.60 -0.65
N GLN A 108 14.15 9.99 -0.21
CA GLN A 108 14.34 11.13 0.66
C GLN A 108 14.11 12.41 -0.14
N ILE A 109 13.18 13.24 0.33
CA ILE A 109 12.88 14.53 -0.27
C ILE A 109 13.51 15.60 0.62
N ASP A 110 14.71 16.03 0.24
CA ASP A 110 15.48 17.03 0.96
C ASP A 110 15.07 18.46 0.54
N LEU A 111 14.24 19.10 1.38
CA LEU A 111 13.75 20.46 1.15
C LEU A 111 14.86 21.54 1.22
N ALA A 112 16.08 21.20 1.65
CA ALA A 112 17.21 22.12 1.64
C ALA A 112 17.87 22.26 0.25
N LEU A 113 17.54 21.37 -0.70
CA LEU A 113 18.09 21.42 -2.04
C LEU A 113 17.56 22.61 -2.84
N ALA A 114 18.40 23.17 -3.70
CA ALA A 114 18.04 24.33 -4.52
C ALA A 114 16.86 24.03 -5.45
N ILE A 115 15.92 24.97 -5.54
CA ILE A 115 14.79 24.96 -6.47
C ILE A 115 14.88 26.18 -7.39
N GLN A 116 14.35 26.04 -8.60
CA GLN A 116 14.28 27.13 -9.57
C GLN A 116 12.88 27.18 -10.17
N GLU A 117 12.18 28.29 -9.95
CA GLU A 117 10.85 28.50 -10.53
C GLU A 117 10.94 28.55 -12.05
N SER A 118 10.06 27.79 -12.71
CA SER A 118 9.91 27.80 -14.16
C SER A 118 8.45 27.54 -14.50
N PRO A 119 7.89 28.24 -15.51
CA PRO A 119 6.54 27.94 -15.98
C PRO A 119 6.47 26.63 -16.77
N ILE A 120 7.60 26.12 -17.28
CA ILE A 120 7.66 24.96 -18.17
C ILE A 120 8.67 23.96 -17.62
N LEU A 121 8.24 22.69 -17.53
CA LEU A 121 9.13 21.57 -17.28
C LEU A 121 9.86 21.23 -18.59
N SER A 122 11.11 21.66 -18.71
CA SER A 122 11.89 21.51 -19.96
C SER A 122 12.25 20.06 -20.28
N GLU A 123 12.43 19.21 -19.27
CA GLU A 123 12.78 17.80 -19.42
C GLU A 123 12.13 16.97 -18.31
N GLU A 124 11.45 15.89 -18.70
CA GLU A 124 10.86 14.95 -17.75
C GLU A 124 11.97 14.12 -17.07
N PRO A 125 11.91 13.94 -15.74
CA PRO A 125 12.88 13.10 -15.06
C PRO A 125 12.68 11.64 -15.45
N ALA A 126 13.79 10.93 -15.64
CA ALA A 126 13.76 9.51 -15.92
C ALA A 126 13.09 8.73 -14.75
N PRO A 127 12.27 7.69 -15.03
CA PRO A 127 11.69 6.84 -14.00
C PRO A 127 12.75 6.28 -13.04
N GLY A 128 12.40 6.19 -11.75
CA GLY A 128 13.32 5.72 -10.71
C GLY A 128 14.43 6.70 -10.29
N THR A 129 14.48 7.91 -10.86
CA THR A 129 15.38 8.98 -10.42
C THR A 129 14.95 9.49 -9.04
N GLY A 130 15.89 9.60 -8.10
CA GLY A 130 15.63 10.12 -6.75
C GLY A 130 15.58 11.65 -6.73
N TYR A 131 14.97 12.20 -5.67
CA TYR A 131 14.79 13.66 -5.54
C TYR A 131 16.11 14.45 -5.62
N GLY A 132 17.17 13.92 -5.01
CA GLY A 132 18.51 14.54 -5.04
C GLY A 132 19.05 14.73 -6.46
N ALA A 133 18.72 13.81 -7.38
CA ALA A 133 19.16 13.84 -8.77
C ALA A 133 18.26 14.68 -9.69
N PHE A 134 17.12 15.18 -9.22
CA PHE A 134 16.30 16.13 -9.97
C PHE A 134 17.03 17.46 -10.16
N THR A 135 16.85 18.08 -11.32
CA THR A 135 17.28 19.47 -11.54
C THR A 135 16.49 20.43 -10.63
N PRO A 136 17.02 21.64 -10.33
CA PRO A 136 16.29 22.63 -9.53
C PRO A 136 14.88 22.94 -10.06
N THR A 137 14.70 22.95 -11.39
CA THR A 137 13.41 23.12 -12.05
C THR A 137 12.49 21.92 -11.83
N GLN A 138 12.99 20.69 -11.98
CA GLN A 138 12.21 19.47 -11.70
C GLN A 138 11.77 19.40 -10.24
N ARG A 139 12.63 19.79 -9.29
CA ARG A 139 12.27 19.87 -7.86
C ARG A 139 11.15 20.87 -7.61
N PHE A 140 11.21 22.06 -8.23
CA PHE A 140 10.14 23.05 -8.15
C PHE A 140 8.80 22.47 -8.65
N HIS A 141 8.78 21.85 -9.84
CA HIS A 141 7.57 21.25 -10.39
C HIS A 141 7.04 20.08 -9.55
N PHE A 142 7.94 19.26 -8.99
CA PHE A 142 7.55 18.18 -8.08
C PHE A 142 6.87 18.73 -6.82
N LEU A 143 7.47 19.72 -6.16
CA LEU A 143 6.90 20.31 -4.95
C LEU A 143 5.56 21.02 -5.24
N HIS A 144 5.48 21.78 -6.33
CA HIS A 144 4.22 22.40 -6.76
C HIS A 144 3.15 21.36 -7.12
N TRP A 145 3.55 20.21 -7.66
CA TRP A 145 2.61 19.11 -7.91
C TRP A 145 2.11 18.46 -6.61
N LEU A 146 2.91 18.40 -5.55
CA LEU A 146 2.46 17.87 -4.26
C LEU A 146 1.31 18.68 -3.63
N ASP A 147 1.18 19.96 -3.98
CA ASP A 147 0.04 20.78 -3.56
C ASP A 147 -1.27 20.35 -4.26
N ASN A 148 -1.17 19.72 -5.43
CA ASN A 148 -2.31 19.16 -6.15
C ASN A 148 -1.96 17.87 -6.88
N VAL A 149 -1.89 16.79 -6.11
CA VAL A 149 -1.57 15.44 -6.61
C VAL A 149 -2.64 14.84 -7.54
N THR A 150 -3.76 15.53 -7.79
CA THR A 150 -4.75 15.06 -8.77
C THR A 150 -4.32 15.32 -10.20
N LEU A 151 -3.38 16.25 -10.42
CA LEU A 151 -2.87 16.62 -11.73
C LEU A 151 -2.02 15.50 -12.34
N THR A 152 -2.14 15.35 -13.66
CA THR A 152 -1.25 14.49 -14.46
C THR A 152 0.18 14.99 -14.37
N VAL A 153 1.13 14.06 -14.24
CA VAL A 153 2.52 14.37 -13.93
C VAL A 153 3.45 13.29 -14.51
N PRO A 154 4.77 13.54 -14.65
CA PRO A 154 5.71 12.49 -15.01
C PRO A 154 5.69 11.30 -14.04
N THR A 155 5.87 10.10 -14.58
CA THR A 155 5.86 8.84 -13.79
C THR A 155 6.90 8.85 -12.66
N ALA A 156 8.06 9.49 -12.87
CA ALA A 156 9.10 9.60 -11.85
C ALA A 156 8.61 10.30 -10.56
N PHE A 157 7.75 11.33 -10.69
CA PHE A 157 7.21 12.04 -9.53
C PHE A 157 6.26 11.16 -8.73
N ARG A 158 5.37 10.41 -9.41
CA ARG A 158 4.47 9.46 -8.73
C ARG A 158 5.24 8.34 -8.04
N GLN A 159 6.23 7.76 -8.71
CA GLN A 159 7.08 6.71 -8.12
C GLN A 159 7.83 7.21 -6.89
N LEU A 160 8.45 8.38 -6.97
CA LEU A 160 9.14 9.01 -5.85
C LEU A 160 8.18 9.24 -4.67
N TYR A 161 6.98 9.77 -4.95
CA TYR A 161 5.99 10.05 -3.91
C TYR A 161 5.48 8.79 -3.23
N LEU A 162 5.11 7.75 -3.98
CA LEU A 162 4.70 6.47 -3.42
C LEU A 162 5.81 5.80 -2.62
N ALA A 163 7.07 5.89 -3.08
CA ALA A 163 8.21 5.37 -2.35
C ALA A 163 8.44 6.12 -1.03
N ASN A 164 8.26 7.45 -1.02
CA ASN A 164 8.33 8.25 0.20
C ASN A 164 7.23 7.87 1.19
N LEU A 165 5.97 7.72 0.73
CA LEU A 165 4.85 7.26 1.55
C LEU A 165 5.09 5.86 2.12
N GLU A 166 5.62 4.94 1.31
CA GLU A 166 5.99 3.59 1.76
C GLU A 166 7.07 3.63 2.85
N CYS A 167 8.11 4.45 2.69
CA CYS A 167 9.12 4.67 3.72
C CYS A 167 8.53 5.22 5.02
N ASN A 168 7.49 6.05 4.94
CA ASN A 168 6.84 6.66 6.09
C ASN A 168 5.89 5.69 6.82
N LEU A 169 5.39 4.63 6.16
CA LEU A 169 4.63 3.57 6.83
C LEU A 169 5.43 2.83 7.91
N PHE A 170 6.77 2.82 7.79
CA PHE A 170 7.67 2.19 8.76
C PHE A 170 8.29 3.20 9.74
N ASP A 171 7.95 4.48 9.67
CA ASP A 171 8.50 5.51 10.55
C ASP A 171 7.79 5.52 11.91
N ASN A 172 8.00 6.58 12.69
CA ASN A 172 7.29 6.81 13.94
C ASN A 172 5.76 6.86 13.73
N PRO A 173 4.96 6.55 14.77
CA PRO A 173 3.51 6.39 14.64
C PRO A 173 2.76 7.59 14.06
N ALA A 174 3.23 8.83 14.31
CA ALA A 174 2.59 10.02 13.77
C ALA A 174 2.74 10.10 12.24
N ARG A 175 3.94 9.81 11.73
CA ARG A 175 4.22 9.76 10.29
C ARG A 175 3.57 8.57 9.62
N GLN A 176 3.61 7.41 10.25
CA GLN A 176 2.90 6.22 9.76
C GLN A 176 1.41 6.52 9.56
N ARG A 177 0.76 7.14 10.55
CA ARG A 177 -0.66 7.50 10.47
C ARG A 177 -0.94 8.49 9.34
N ALA A 178 -0.14 9.54 9.24
CA ALA A 178 -0.33 10.56 8.22
C ALA A 178 -0.06 10.01 6.80
N ALA A 179 0.96 9.16 6.64
CA ALA A 179 1.23 8.47 5.37
C ALA A 179 0.08 7.52 5.01
N TRP A 180 -0.45 6.79 5.98
CA TRP A 180 -1.59 5.89 5.77
C TRP A 180 -2.84 6.64 5.34
N GLN A 181 -3.17 7.75 5.99
CA GLN A 181 -4.29 8.61 5.61
C GLN A 181 -4.14 9.14 4.19
N GLU A 182 -2.92 9.57 3.83
CA GLU A 182 -2.62 10.06 2.49
C GLU A 182 -2.75 8.94 1.44
N ILE A 183 -2.26 7.73 1.71
CA ILE A 183 -2.43 6.56 0.82
C ILE A 183 -3.90 6.25 0.58
N LEU A 184 -4.72 6.24 1.63
CA LEU A 184 -6.17 6.04 1.51
C LEU A 184 -6.83 7.17 0.70
N ARG A 185 -6.43 8.42 0.92
CA ARG A 185 -6.92 9.57 0.15
C ARG A 185 -6.55 9.42 -1.33
N LEU A 186 -5.29 9.07 -1.65
CA LEU A 186 -4.84 8.82 -3.02
C LEU A 186 -5.63 7.69 -3.68
N SER A 187 -5.95 6.63 -2.94
CA SER A 187 -6.74 5.51 -3.47
C SER A 187 -8.12 5.96 -3.97
N ALA A 188 -8.71 6.99 -3.35
CA ALA A 188 -9.99 7.56 -3.77
C ALA A 188 -9.90 8.46 -5.03
N VAL A 189 -8.69 8.91 -5.43
CA VAL A 189 -8.51 9.82 -6.55
C VAL A 189 -8.45 9.05 -7.89
N PRO A 190 -9.29 9.36 -8.89
CA PRO A 190 -9.33 8.61 -10.16
C PRO A 190 -8.00 8.49 -10.91
N THR A 191 -7.19 9.56 -10.92
CA THR A 191 -5.89 9.57 -11.61
C THR A 191 -4.86 8.60 -11.01
N TRP A 192 -5.09 8.15 -9.78
CA TRP A 192 -4.24 7.22 -9.05
C TRP A 192 -4.73 5.77 -9.11
N GLN A 193 -5.96 5.53 -9.53
CA GLN A 193 -6.56 4.19 -9.54
C GLN A 193 -5.95 3.26 -10.61
N THR A 194 -5.27 3.83 -11.60
CA THR A 194 -4.53 3.06 -12.62
C THR A 194 -3.15 2.62 -12.13
N GLU A 195 -2.66 3.16 -11.01
CA GLU A 195 -1.30 2.91 -10.51
C GLU A 195 -1.25 1.63 -9.67
N GLU A 196 -0.70 0.55 -10.24
CA GLU A 196 -0.57 -0.75 -9.59
C GLU A 196 0.16 -0.68 -8.23
N LEU A 197 1.20 0.16 -8.15
CA LEU A 197 1.99 0.33 -6.94
C LEU A 197 1.17 0.90 -5.78
N LEU A 198 0.17 1.74 -6.04
CA LEU A 198 -0.70 2.27 -5.01
C LEU A 198 -1.53 1.17 -4.36
N TRP A 199 -2.11 0.25 -5.15
CA TRP A 199 -2.91 -0.84 -4.62
C TRP A 199 -2.10 -1.77 -3.72
N ARG A 200 -0.85 -2.05 -4.11
CA ARG A 200 0.09 -2.76 -3.23
C ARG A 200 0.35 -1.93 -1.97
N LEU A 201 0.61 -0.64 -2.09
CA LEU A 201 0.85 0.19 -0.91
C LEU A 201 -0.35 0.23 0.06
N VAL A 202 -1.59 0.23 -0.48
CA VAL A 202 -2.82 0.13 0.31
C VAL A 202 -2.88 -1.19 1.07
N LEU A 203 -2.70 -2.33 0.38
CA LEU A 203 -2.71 -3.65 1.00
C LEU A 203 -1.55 -3.85 1.99
N LEU A 204 -0.40 -3.22 1.76
CA LEU A 204 0.69 -3.20 2.72
C LEU A 204 0.30 -2.42 3.98
N GLY A 205 -0.34 -1.25 3.82
CA GLY A 205 -0.84 -0.47 4.95
C GLY A 205 -1.81 -1.28 5.82
N PHE A 206 -2.78 -1.97 5.20
CA PHE A 206 -3.70 -2.87 5.94
C PHE A 206 -2.99 -4.03 6.62
N HIS A 207 -1.99 -4.63 5.98
CA HIS A 207 -1.18 -5.67 6.60
C HIS A 207 -0.43 -5.16 7.84
N LEU A 208 0.08 -3.92 7.80
CA LEU A 208 0.81 -3.31 8.92
C LEU A 208 -0.12 -2.84 10.04
N THR A 209 -1.34 -2.40 9.75
CA THR A 209 -2.31 -1.96 10.76
C THR A 209 -3.08 -3.10 11.40
N GLY A 210 -3.29 -4.21 10.66
CA GLY A 210 -4.10 -5.34 11.14
C GLY A 210 -5.57 -4.99 11.37
N ASP A 211 -6.09 -3.97 10.68
CA ASP A 211 -7.47 -3.49 10.85
C ASP A 211 -8.41 -4.14 9.82
N GLY A 212 -8.94 -5.30 10.19
CA GLY A 212 -9.86 -6.10 9.37
C GLY A 212 -11.16 -5.36 9.04
N PRO A 213 -11.88 -4.78 10.03
CA PRO A 213 -13.10 -4.03 9.77
C PRO A 213 -12.91 -2.86 8.80
N VAL A 214 -11.81 -2.10 8.94
CA VAL A 214 -11.52 -0.99 8.01
C VAL A 214 -11.16 -1.52 6.62
N LEU A 215 -10.45 -2.65 6.51
CA LEU A 215 -10.18 -3.28 5.21
C LEU A 215 -11.48 -3.73 4.53
N ASN A 216 -12.39 -4.37 5.27
CA ASN A 216 -13.67 -4.82 4.72
C ASN A 216 -14.53 -3.63 4.28
N ALA A 217 -14.65 -2.59 5.11
CA ALA A 217 -15.35 -1.36 4.76
C ALA A 217 -14.74 -0.67 3.53
N TRP A 218 -13.41 -0.58 3.48
CA TRP A 218 -12.68 -0.03 2.35
C TRP A 218 -12.94 -0.84 1.08
N LEU A 219 -12.86 -2.17 1.10
CA LEU A 219 -13.14 -2.99 -0.09
C LEU A 219 -14.56 -2.77 -0.64
N CYS A 220 -15.55 -2.57 0.24
CA CYS A 220 -16.93 -2.33 -0.16
C CYS A 220 -17.18 -0.91 -0.71
N GLN A 221 -16.40 0.08 -0.27
CA GLN A 221 -16.60 1.49 -0.62
C GLN A 221 -15.61 2.02 -1.66
N ALA A 222 -14.44 1.39 -1.77
CA ALA A 222 -13.32 1.90 -2.52
C ALA A 222 -13.61 1.87 -4.04
N PRO A 223 -12.95 2.77 -4.78
CA PRO A 223 -12.87 2.66 -6.23
C PRO A 223 -12.39 1.28 -6.70
N PRO A 224 -12.60 0.94 -7.97
CA PRO A 224 -12.47 -0.44 -8.44
C PRO A 224 -11.05 -0.98 -8.25
N LEU A 225 -10.80 -1.63 -7.12
CA LEU A 225 -9.61 -2.43 -6.90
C LEU A 225 -9.51 -3.41 -8.08
N PRO A 226 -8.35 -3.52 -8.74
CA PRO A 226 -8.22 -4.43 -9.86
C PRO A 226 -8.58 -5.86 -9.41
N PRO A 227 -9.35 -6.63 -10.19
CA PRO A 227 -9.82 -7.96 -9.77
C PRO A 227 -8.72 -8.95 -9.38
N SER A 228 -7.49 -8.72 -9.84
CA SER A 228 -6.29 -9.48 -9.47
C SER A 228 -5.88 -9.28 -8.01
N TYR A 229 -6.22 -8.16 -7.37
CA TYR A 229 -5.88 -7.87 -5.98
C TYR A 229 -6.97 -8.28 -4.98
N LEU A 230 -8.20 -8.52 -5.45
CA LEU A 230 -9.31 -8.91 -4.56
C LEU A 230 -9.02 -10.21 -3.82
N GLY A 231 -8.44 -11.21 -4.49
CA GLY A 231 -8.09 -12.48 -3.86
C GLY A 231 -7.04 -12.34 -2.75
N LEU A 232 -6.05 -11.46 -2.96
CA LEU A 232 -5.04 -11.11 -1.95
C LEU A 232 -5.65 -10.33 -0.77
N ALA A 233 -6.55 -9.38 -1.05
CA ALA A 233 -7.23 -8.61 -0.02
C ALA A 233 -8.12 -9.50 0.87
N LEU A 234 -8.82 -10.48 0.28
CA LEU A 234 -9.55 -11.51 1.03
C LEU A 234 -8.61 -12.37 1.88
N GLY A 235 -7.45 -12.75 1.35
CA GLY A 235 -6.44 -13.44 2.13
C GLY A 235 -5.97 -12.64 3.33
N GLN A 236 -5.79 -11.32 3.17
CA GLN A 236 -5.46 -10.43 4.30
C GLN A 236 -6.60 -10.35 5.32
N LEU A 237 -7.86 -10.21 4.89
CA LEU A 237 -9.01 -10.27 5.79
C LEU A 237 -9.03 -11.58 6.60
N ALA A 238 -8.80 -12.71 5.92
CA ALA A 238 -8.74 -14.03 6.55
C ALA A 238 -7.62 -14.14 7.58
N LEU A 239 -6.43 -13.62 7.26
CA LEU A 239 -5.28 -13.60 8.19
C LEU A 239 -5.57 -12.75 9.44
N VAL A 240 -6.31 -11.65 9.30
CA VAL A 240 -6.71 -10.78 10.43
C VAL A 240 -7.92 -11.36 11.17
N GLY A 241 -8.59 -12.38 10.63
CA GLY A 241 -9.74 -13.03 11.23
C GLY A 241 -11.07 -12.29 11.00
N GLU A 242 -11.13 -11.38 10.03
CA GLU A 242 -12.36 -10.66 9.68
C GLU A 242 -13.28 -11.55 8.82
N PRO A 243 -14.56 -11.70 9.17
CA PRO A 243 -15.49 -12.56 8.44
C PRO A 243 -15.85 -12.00 7.04
N LEU A 244 -16.21 -12.89 6.12
CA LEU A 244 -16.77 -12.49 4.83
C LEU A 244 -18.11 -11.76 5.03
N SER A 245 -18.16 -10.46 4.71
CA SER A 245 -19.39 -9.69 4.76
C SER A 245 -20.28 -9.91 3.54
N ILE A 246 -21.59 -9.65 3.68
CA ILE A 246 -22.57 -9.77 2.58
C ILE A 246 -22.28 -8.74 1.48
N ASP A 247 -21.86 -7.54 1.86
CA ASP A 247 -21.52 -6.46 0.93
C ASP A 247 -20.28 -6.84 0.10
N LEU A 248 -19.26 -7.40 0.75
CA LEU A 248 -18.09 -7.91 0.07
C LEU A 248 -18.43 -9.11 -0.82
N LEU A 249 -19.26 -10.04 -0.37
CA LEU A 249 -19.71 -11.16 -1.18
C LEU A 249 -20.42 -10.68 -2.47
N SER A 250 -21.28 -9.68 -2.37
CA SER A 250 -21.96 -9.07 -3.51
C SER A 250 -20.95 -8.48 -4.51
N LEU A 251 -19.96 -7.76 -3.99
CA LEU A 251 -18.85 -7.21 -4.79
C LEU A 251 -18.06 -8.33 -5.49
N LEU A 252 -17.75 -9.43 -4.82
CA LEU A 252 -17.00 -10.54 -5.41
C LEU A 252 -17.76 -11.19 -6.56
N LEU A 253 -19.05 -11.47 -6.38
CA LEU A 253 -19.90 -12.03 -7.43
C LEU A 253 -19.91 -11.16 -8.69
N GLN A 254 -19.99 -9.84 -8.51
CA GLN A 254 -19.93 -8.88 -9.61
C GLN A 254 -18.53 -8.81 -10.25
N LYS A 255 -17.48 -8.63 -9.45
CA LYS A 255 -16.11 -8.39 -9.95
C LYS A 255 -15.48 -9.63 -10.57
N TRP A 256 -15.84 -10.82 -10.10
CA TRP A 256 -15.38 -12.08 -10.68
C TRP A 256 -16.35 -12.65 -11.73
N GLN A 257 -17.40 -11.90 -12.08
CA GLN A 257 -18.36 -12.25 -13.14
C GLN A 257 -18.97 -13.64 -12.93
N VAL A 258 -19.33 -13.94 -11.67
CA VAL A 258 -19.86 -15.26 -11.28
C VAL A 258 -21.37 -15.34 -11.52
N THR A 259 -22.10 -14.25 -11.28
CA THR A 259 -23.56 -14.15 -11.50
C THR A 259 -23.93 -12.85 -12.22
N THR A 260 -25.17 -12.80 -12.71
CA THR A 260 -25.85 -11.55 -13.08
C THR A 260 -26.08 -10.65 -11.86
N PRO A 261 -26.22 -9.32 -12.06
CA PRO A 261 -25.89 -8.32 -11.04
C PRO A 261 -26.91 -8.09 -9.91
N GLN A 262 -27.94 -8.92 -9.75
CA GLN A 262 -28.98 -8.70 -8.74
C GLN A 262 -29.36 -10.00 -8.03
N VAL A 263 -28.53 -10.40 -7.07
CA VAL A 263 -28.93 -11.39 -6.07
C VAL A 263 -29.50 -10.65 -4.87
N GLU A 264 -30.66 -11.07 -4.39
CA GLU A 264 -31.30 -10.47 -3.23
C GLU A 264 -30.43 -10.62 -1.97
N ARG A 265 -30.27 -9.54 -1.19
CA ARG A 265 -29.41 -9.52 0.02
C ARG A 265 -29.80 -10.62 1.02
N ALA A 266 -31.10 -10.86 1.20
CA ALA A 266 -31.61 -11.90 2.10
C ALA A 266 -31.18 -13.30 1.66
N LEU A 267 -31.17 -13.57 0.35
CA LEU A 267 -30.69 -14.83 -0.20
C LEU A 267 -29.17 -14.97 0.03
N LEU A 268 -28.39 -13.92 -0.20
CA LEU A 268 -26.94 -13.94 0.07
C LEU A 268 -26.64 -14.22 1.55
N GLN A 269 -27.41 -13.60 2.47
CA GLN A 269 -27.27 -13.84 3.89
C GLN A 269 -27.57 -15.31 4.25
N LEU A 270 -28.65 -15.87 3.71
CA LEU A 270 -29.00 -17.28 3.91
C LEU A 270 -27.90 -18.21 3.37
N ARG A 271 -27.38 -17.93 2.18
CA ARG A 271 -26.31 -18.73 1.55
C ARG A 271 -25.01 -18.68 2.34
N LEU A 272 -24.63 -17.49 2.80
CA LEU A 272 -23.45 -17.30 3.63
C LEU A 272 -23.60 -18.07 4.95
N ALA A 273 -24.74 -17.95 5.63
CA ALA A 273 -25.02 -18.69 6.86
C ALA A 273 -25.01 -20.22 6.65
N TYR A 274 -25.59 -20.69 5.54
CA TYR A 274 -25.59 -22.10 5.17
C TYR A 274 -24.18 -22.63 4.92
N LEU A 275 -23.32 -21.88 4.23
CA LEU A 275 -21.93 -22.28 4.01
C LEU A 275 -21.13 -22.28 5.30
N SER A 276 -21.26 -21.25 6.14
CA SER A 276 -20.60 -21.27 7.45
C SER A 276 -20.99 -22.49 8.28
N SER A 277 -22.28 -22.86 8.24
CA SER A 277 -22.80 -24.07 8.90
C SER A 277 -22.24 -25.35 8.28
N THR A 278 -22.20 -25.45 6.95
CA THR A 278 -21.72 -26.63 6.22
C THR A 278 -20.21 -26.85 6.40
N LEU A 279 -19.44 -25.76 6.43
CA LEU A 279 -17.99 -25.79 6.66
C LEU A 279 -17.63 -25.97 8.15
N GLY A 280 -18.59 -25.77 9.06
CA GLY A 280 -18.35 -25.74 10.50
C GLY A 280 -17.44 -24.57 10.94
N ALA A 281 -17.26 -23.56 10.11
CA ALA A 281 -16.34 -22.44 10.35
C ALA A 281 -16.69 -21.24 9.47
N GLU A 282 -16.14 -20.07 9.81
CA GLU A 282 -16.20 -18.89 8.94
C GLU A 282 -15.50 -19.20 7.59
N PRO A 283 -16.12 -18.89 6.44
CA PRO A 283 -15.62 -19.30 5.13
C PRO A 283 -14.18 -18.90 4.80
N LEU A 284 -13.78 -17.65 5.05
CA LEU A 284 -12.40 -17.21 4.74
C LEU A 284 -11.39 -17.94 5.61
N ARG A 285 -11.67 -18.12 6.90
CA ARG A 285 -10.85 -18.89 7.83
C ARG A 285 -10.75 -20.34 7.40
N TYR A 286 -11.88 -20.96 7.03
CA TYR A 286 -11.89 -22.32 6.50
C TYR A 286 -10.97 -22.45 5.28
N LEU A 287 -11.12 -21.58 4.27
CA LEU A 287 -10.33 -21.62 3.05
C LEU A 287 -8.84 -21.38 3.31
N LEU A 288 -8.52 -20.48 4.25
CA LEU A 288 -7.14 -20.25 4.67
C LEU A 288 -6.49 -21.53 5.23
N ARG A 289 -7.24 -22.35 5.99
CA ARG A 289 -6.75 -23.64 6.51
C ARG A 289 -6.49 -24.69 5.42
N GLN A 290 -7.18 -24.56 4.28
CA GLN A 290 -7.04 -25.48 3.13
C GLN A 290 -5.88 -25.12 2.21
N LEU A 291 -5.25 -23.96 2.41
CA LEU A 291 -4.09 -23.57 1.63
C LEU A 291 -2.87 -24.42 2.01
N ASP A 292 -2.02 -24.67 1.03
CA ASP A 292 -0.74 -25.34 1.24
C ASP A 292 0.27 -24.41 1.96
N GLU A 293 1.26 -25.03 2.59
CA GLU A 293 2.30 -24.30 3.34
C GLU A 293 3.02 -23.27 2.46
N HIS A 294 3.20 -23.53 1.16
CA HIS A 294 3.83 -22.58 0.25
C HIS A 294 2.98 -21.31 0.05
N SER A 295 1.65 -21.41 0.04
CA SER A 295 0.75 -20.25 -0.04
C SER A 295 0.76 -19.40 1.23
N LEU A 296 1.00 -20.02 2.38
CA LEU A 296 1.11 -19.35 3.68
C LEU A 296 2.54 -18.88 3.98
N SER A 297 3.54 -19.31 3.21
CA SER A 297 4.92 -18.87 3.38
C SER A 297 5.10 -17.38 3.00
N PRO A 298 5.92 -16.61 3.74
CA PRO A 298 6.21 -15.22 3.37
C PRO A 298 6.88 -15.13 2.00
N LYS A 299 6.25 -14.42 1.05
CA LYS A 299 6.72 -14.21 -0.32
C LYS A 299 7.26 -12.78 -0.48
N PRO A 300 8.21 -12.54 -1.42
CA PRO A 300 8.65 -11.19 -1.74
C PRO A 300 7.47 -10.27 -2.08
N TRP A 301 7.45 -9.09 -1.47
CA TRP A 301 6.51 -8.02 -1.78
C TRP A 301 7.19 -7.00 -2.68
N ARG A 302 6.54 -6.66 -3.80
CA ARG A 302 7.03 -5.60 -4.69
C ARG A 302 6.73 -4.26 -4.04
N THR A 303 7.79 -3.63 -3.58
CA THR A 303 7.79 -2.31 -2.95
C THR A 303 7.83 -1.19 -3.99
N ALA A 304 7.35 -0.01 -3.60
CA ALA A 304 7.61 1.20 -4.37
C ALA A 304 9.08 1.62 -4.21
N HIS A 305 9.65 1.46 -3.03
CA HIS A 305 11.03 1.79 -2.69
C HIS A 305 12.01 0.74 -3.24
N ARG A 306 12.83 1.14 -4.23
CA ARG A 306 13.75 0.25 -4.96
C ARG A 306 14.78 -0.49 -4.11
N ASN A 307 15.12 0.01 -2.91
CA ASN A 307 16.05 -0.66 -1.99
C ASN A 307 15.37 -1.34 -0.79
N LEU A 308 14.05 -1.19 -0.65
CA LEU A 308 13.28 -1.85 0.39
C LEU A 308 12.92 -3.25 -0.13
N ARG A 309 13.13 -4.27 0.69
CA ARG A 309 12.80 -5.66 0.37
C ARG A 309 11.99 -6.22 1.52
N LEU A 310 10.70 -6.44 1.25
CA LEU A 310 9.74 -6.97 2.20
C LEU A 310 9.41 -8.41 1.82
N ARG A 311 9.21 -9.27 2.82
CA ARG A 311 8.52 -10.55 2.65
C ARG A 311 7.31 -10.59 3.56
N ILE A 312 6.14 -10.77 2.97
CA ILE A 312 4.86 -10.80 3.68
C ILE A 312 4.08 -12.04 3.25
N VAL A 313 3.19 -12.52 4.12
CA VAL A 313 2.28 -13.62 3.81
C VAL A 313 1.19 -13.09 2.88
N GLN A 314 1.02 -13.73 1.72
CA GLN A 314 0.18 -13.25 0.62
C GLN A 314 -0.76 -14.37 0.11
N PRO A 315 -1.70 -14.86 0.94
CA PRO A 315 -2.62 -15.90 0.51
C PRO A 315 -3.59 -15.29 -0.51
N ASP A 316 -3.77 -15.95 -1.65
CA ASP A 316 -4.77 -15.57 -2.65
C ASP A 316 -5.97 -16.50 -2.54
N LEU A 317 -7.07 -15.98 -1.98
CA LEU A 317 -8.29 -16.76 -1.77
C LEU A 317 -9.22 -16.79 -2.98
N ARG A 318 -8.84 -16.21 -4.12
CA ARG A 318 -9.69 -16.22 -5.31
C ARG A 318 -9.96 -17.64 -5.80
N GLN A 319 -8.89 -18.42 -6.03
CA GLN A 319 -9.01 -19.78 -6.57
C GLN A 319 -9.82 -20.72 -5.66
N PRO A 320 -9.56 -20.80 -4.34
CA PRO A 320 -10.32 -21.69 -3.47
C PRO A 320 -11.76 -21.22 -3.23
N LEU A 321 -12.04 -19.91 -3.26
CA LEU A 321 -13.40 -19.39 -3.04
C LEU A 321 -14.31 -19.51 -4.28
N LEU A 322 -13.74 -19.40 -5.49
CA LEU A 322 -14.51 -19.31 -6.74
C LEU A 322 -15.47 -20.51 -7.00
N PRO A 323 -15.11 -21.78 -6.72
CA PRO A 323 -16.03 -22.90 -6.89
C PRO A 323 -17.31 -22.77 -6.06
N PHE A 324 -17.20 -22.38 -4.79
CA PHE A 324 -18.36 -22.17 -3.91
C PHE A 324 -19.28 -21.07 -4.44
N LEU A 325 -18.71 -19.97 -4.91
CA LEU A 325 -19.48 -18.87 -5.48
C LEU A 325 -20.20 -19.28 -6.77
N ARG A 326 -19.56 -20.10 -7.62
CA ARG A 326 -20.16 -20.62 -8.85
C ARG A 326 -21.28 -21.61 -8.58
N GLU A 327 -21.12 -22.48 -7.60
CA GLU A 327 -22.18 -23.38 -7.18
C GLU A 327 -23.43 -22.60 -6.75
N TRP A 328 -23.24 -21.57 -5.93
CA TRP A 328 -24.34 -20.67 -5.53
C TRP A 328 -25.00 -19.97 -6.71
N ALA A 329 -24.22 -19.55 -7.71
CA ALA A 329 -24.72 -18.95 -8.93
C ALA A 329 -25.68 -19.88 -9.68
N THR A 330 -25.30 -21.14 -9.84
CA THR A 330 -26.09 -22.14 -10.58
C THR A 330 -27.43 -22.44 -9.90
N LEU A 331 -27.46 -22.47 -8.56
CA LEU A 331 -28.68 -22.69 -7.80
C LEU A 331 -29.67 -21.52 -7.83
N THR A 332 -29.27 -20.38 -8.39
CA THR A 332 -30.07 -19.14 -8.41
C THR A 332 -30.63 -18.84 -9.81
N GLN A 333 -30.18 -19.56 -10.84
CA GLN A 333 -30.80 -19.45 -12.16
C GLN A 333 -32.16 -20.14 -12.12
N PRO A 334 -33.28 -19.43 -12.38
CA PRO A 334 -34.54 -20.10 -12.60
C PRO A 334 -34.33 -21.07 -13.76
N ALA A 335 -34.78 -22.32 -13.59
CA ALA A 335 -34.81 -23.26 -14.70
C ALA A 335 -35.48 -22.55 -15.87
N GLN A 336 -34.72 -22.27 -16.93
CA GLN A 336 -35.32 -21.83 -18.17
C GLN A 336 -36.11 -23.03 -18.67
N ASP A 337 -37.38 -23.10 -18.28
CA ASP A 337 -38.34 -24.03 -18.82
C ASP A 337 -38.26 -23.88 -20.33
N SER A 338 -37.66 -24.87 -20.95
CA SER A 338 -37.63 -25.05 -22.39
C SER A 338 -39.02 -25.50 -22.82
N SER A 339 -40.02 -24.65 -22.62
CA SER A 339 -41.35 -24.78 -23.21
C SER A 339 -41.36 -24.16 -24.62
N ALA A 340 -40.35 -24.53 -25.43
CA ALA A 340 -40.50 -24.55 -26.88
C ALA A 340 -41.07 -25.92 -27.27
N GLY A 341 -42.16 -26.31 -26.63
CA GLY A 341 -43.00 -27.42 -27.04
C GLY A 341 -44.01 -26.89 -28.04
N ALA A 342 -43.83 -27.31 -29.29
CA ALA A 342 -44.88 -27.68 -30.23
C ALA A 342 -46.20 -26.88 -30.17
N VAL A 343 -46.40 -25.99 -31.14
CA VAL A 343 -47.73 -25.85 -31.72
C VAL A 343 -47.68 -26.54 -33.08
N ASP A 344 -48.47 -27.60 -33.14
CA ASP A 344 -48.74 -28.53 -34.23
C ASP A 344 -49.07 -27.86 -35.56
N GLU A 345 -48.63 -28.55 -36.60
CA GLU A 345 -49.32 -28.64 -37.89
C GLU A 345 -50.79 -29.01 -37.69
N ALA A 346 -51.73 -28.14 -38.04
CA ALA A 346 -53.06 -28.54 -38.50
C ALA A 346 -53.73 -27.42 -39.32
N GLU A 347 -54.23 -27.81 -40.49
CA GLU A 347 -55.14 -27.10 -41.41
C GLU A 347 -54.55 -26.08 -42.40
N ALA A 348 -54.19 -26.56 -43.60
CA ALA A 348 -54.97 -26.33 -44.84
C ALA A 348 -54.53 -27.27 -45.96
#